data_AF-A0A1T4PJH0-F1
#
_entry.id   AF-A0A1T4PJH0-F1
#
_cell.length_a   1.000
_cell.length_b   1.000
_cell.length_c   1.000
_cell.angle_alpha   90.00
_cell.angle_beta   90.00
_cell.angle_gamma   90.00
#
_symmetry.space_group_name_H-M   'P 1'
#
loop_
_entity.id
_entity.type
_entity.pdbx_description
1 polymer ?
#
loop_
_entity_poly.entity_id
_entity_poly.type
_entity_poly.pdbx_seq_one_letter_code
_entity_poly.pdbx_strand_id
1 'polypeptide(L)'
;MRHLGVLKGSGSLECEGKSLGRADYEFDGYLVRPGEIVASGEVHMDAVALAEAFGRANLVLRTEDGRLLSIRFSGKRLPAESAVAHADVREGLPDEKEWRRSGQDAQ
;
A
#
# COMPACT_ATOMS: atom_id res chain seq x y z
N MET A 1 -13.70 13.42 -6.48
CA MET A 1 -12.91 12.50 -5.63
C MET A 1 -13.22 12.85 -4.19
N ARG A 2 -13.65 11.89 -3.38
CA ARG A 2 -13.92 12.07 -1.95
C ARG A 2 -12.90 11.27 -1.16
N HIS A 3 -12.24 11.90 -0.20
CA HIS A 3 -11.36 11.21 0.73
C HIS A 3 -12.16 10.27 1.65
N LEU A 4 -11.69 9.03 1.77
CA LEU A 4 -12.30 7.99 2.60
C LEU A 4 -11.57 7.81 3.94
N GLY A 5 -10.25 8.01 3.95
CA GLY A 5 -9.39 7.86 5.12
C GLY A 5 -8.03 7.28 4.77
N VAL A 6 -7.22 7.03 5.79
CA VAL A 6 -5.87 6.47 5.65
C VAL A 6 -5.88 5.01 6.12
N LEU A 7 -5.39 4.12 5.27
CA LEU A 7 -5.11 2.73 5.56
C LEU A 7 -3.62 2.58 5.87
N LYS A 8 -3.30 2.54 7.16
CA LYS A 8 -1.93 2.31 7.64
C LYS A 8 -1.81 1.01 8.42
N GLY A 9 -0.65 0.39 8.36
CA GLY A 9 -0.36 -0.82 9.11
C GLY A 9 0.99 -1.42 8.72
N SER A 10 1.21 -2.64 9.19
CA SER A 10 2.39 -3.43 8.81
C SER A 10 1.95 -4.69 8.07
N GLY A 11 2.83 -5.17 7.22
CA GLY A 11 2.61 -6.38 6.43
C GLY A 11 3.92 -6.95 5.91
N SER A 12 3.81 -7.94 5.04
CA SER A 12 4.91 -8.52 4.31
C SER A 12 4.73 -8.22 2.84
N LEU A 13 5.75 -7.64 2.20
CA LEU A 13 5.73 -7.48 0.76
C LEU A 13 6.13 -8.78 0.09
N GLU A 14 5.36 -9.18 -0.91
CA GLU A 14 5.56 -10.38 -1.70
C GLU A 14 5.64 -10.01 -3.19
N CYS A 15 6.54 -10.65 -3.92
CA CYS A 15 6.68 -10.51 -5.36
C CYS A 15 6.61 -11.89 -5.99
N GLU A 16 5.63 -12.12 -6.87
CA GLU A 16 5.44 -13.42 -7.54
C GLU A 16 5.38 -14.61 -6.56
N GLY A 17 4.82 -14.39 -5.35
CA GLY A 17 4.73 -15.41 -4.29
C GLY A 17 6.00 -15.59 -3.45
N LYS A 18 7.07 -14.82 -3.71
CA LYS A 18 8.25 -14.76 -2.85
C LYS A 18 8.14 -13.58 -1.89
N SER A 19 8.14 -13.84 -0.59
CA SER A 19 8.20 -12.78 0.42
C SER A 19 9.55 -12.06 0.34
N LEU A 20 9.51 -10.75 0.12
CA LEU A 20 10.68 -9.87 0.05
C LEU A 20 11.08 -9.36 1.44
N GLY A 21 10.11 -9.11 2.32
CA GLY A 21 10.38 -8.67 3.68
C GLY A 21 9.17 -8.01 4.34
N ARG A 22 9.35 -7.63 5.61
CA ARG A 22 8.34 -6.84 6.34
C ARG A 22 8.35 -5.41 5.82
N ALA A 23 7.16 -4.86 5.60
CA ALA A 23 6.94 -3.52 5.10
C ALA A 23 5.80 -2.85 5.88
N ASP A 24 6.03 -1.61 6.30
CA ASP A 24 5.01 -0.73 6.82
C ASP A 24 4.40 0.05 5.65
N TYR A 25 3.12 0.36 5.72
CA TYR A 25 2.42 1.03 4.64
C TYR A 25 1.48 2.10 5.16
N GLU A 26 1.31 3.13 4.36
CA GLU A 26 0.34 4.19 4.58
C GLU A 26 -0.29 4.56 3.24
N PHE A 27 -1.53 4.14 3.02
CA PHE A 27 -2.28 4.40 1.80
C PHE A 27 -3.47 5.29 2.08
N ASP A 28 -3.60 6.36 1.31
CA ASP A 28 -4.74 7.24 1.39
C ASP A 28 -5.81 6.82 0.37
N GLY A 29 -7.02 6.56 0.85
CA GLY A 29 -8.14 6.06 0.04
C GLY A 29 -9.05 7.17 -0.46
N TYR A 30 -9.37 7.12 -1.75
CA TYR A 30 -10.24 8.08 -2.41
C TYR A 30 -11.33 7.37 -3.20
N LEU A 31 -12.58 7.80 -3.01
CA LEU A 31 -13.69 7.44 -3.86
C LEU A 31 -13.68 8.36 -5.09
N VAL A 32 -13.34 7.79 -6.25
CA VAL A 32 -13.31 8.54 -7.52
C VAL A 32 -14.71 8.62 -8.10
N ARG A 33 -15.43 7.50 -8.07
CA ARG A 33 -16.80 7.31 -8.56
C ARG A 33 -17.53 6.31 -7.66
N PRO A 34 -18.87 6.26 -7.66
CA PRO A 34 -19.61 5.25 -6.91
C PRO A 34 -19.17 3.84 -7.31
N GLY A 35 -18.61 3.09 -6.37
CA GLY A 35 -18.04 1.75 -6.59
C GLY A 35 -16.58 1.72 -7.07
N GLU A 36 -15.97 2.87 -7.33
CA GLU A 36 -14.56 2.97 -7.75
C GLU A 36 -13.74 3.69 -6.68
N ILE A 37 -13.04 2.88 -5.88
CA ILE A 37 -12.12 3.32 -4.84
C ILE A 37 -10.70 3.12 -5.36
N VAL A 38 -9.89 4.16 -5.25
CA VAL A 38 -8.45 4.08 -5.48
C VAL A 38 -7.75 4.38 -4.16
N ALA A 39 -6.56 3.80 -3.96
CA ALA A 39 -5.70 4.23 -2.87
C ALA A 39 -4.27 4.34 -3.36
N SER A 40 -3.55 5.31 -2.82
CA SER A 40 -2.15 5.54 -3.12
C SER A 40 -1.46 6.11 -1.91
N GLY A 41 -0.16 5.90 -1.81
CA GLY A 41 0.60 6.36 -0.66
C GLY A 41 1.99 5.77 -0.66
N GLU A 42 2.51 5.50 0.54
CA GLU A 42 3.92 5.20 0.74
C GLU A 42 4.08 3.86 1.44
N VAL A 43 5.11 3.12 1.02
CA VAL A 43 5.52 1.85 1.62
C VAL A 43 6.93 2.01 2.15
N HIS A 44 7.09 1.70 3.42
CA HIS A 44 8.33 1.80 4.18
C HIS A 44 8.87 0.40 4.44
N MET A 45 10.10 0.10 4.03
CA MET A 45 10.78 -1.16 4.36
C MET A 45 12.29 -1.00 4.30
N ASP A 46 13.02 -2.08 4.60
CA ASP A 46 14.48 -2.10 4.48
C ASP A 46 14.91 -1.71 3.06
N ALA A 47 15.92 -0.83 2.94
CA ALA A 47 16.38 -0.31 1.66
C ALA A 47 16.82 -1.44 0.69
N VAL A 48 17.39 -2.54 1.21
CA VAL A 48 17.79 -3.70 0.39
C VAL A 48 16.55 -4.41 -0.16
N ALA A 49 15.56 -4.68 0.70
CA ALA A 49 14.31 -5.31 0.28
C ALA A 49 13.50 -4.42 -0.68
N LEU A 50 13.50 -3.11 -0.42
CA LEU A 50 12.82 -2.14 -1.27
C LEU A 50 13.48 -2.04 -2.64
N ALA A 51 14.82 -2.02 -2.71
CA ALA A 51 15.54 -2.04 -3.97
C ALA A 51 15.28 -3.32 -4.78
N GLU A 52 15.14 -4.48 -4.12
CA GLU A 52 14.76 -5.75 -4.78
C GLU A 52 13.33 -5.72 -5.33
N ALA A 53 12.41 -5.07 -4.59
CA ALA A 53 11.01 -4.91 -4.96
C ALA A 53 10.79 -3.85 -6.06
N PHE A 54 11.61 -2.80 -6.03
CA PHE A 54 11.46 -1.64 -6.90
C PHE A 54 11.75 -2.01 -8.35
N GLY A 55 10.83 -1.68 -9.25
CA GLY A 55 10.90 -2.08 -10.66
C GLY A 55 10.33 -3.46 -10.96
N ARG A 56 9.91 -4.23 -9.95
CA ARG A 56 9.13 -5.47 -10.16
C ARG A 56 7.67 -5.15 -10.46
N ALA A 57 7.06 -6.01 -11.27
CA ALA A 57 5.62 -6.04 -11.48
C ALA A 57 4.99 -7.09 -10.55
N ASN A 58 3.67 -7.02 -10.34
CA ASN A 58 2.91 -7.99 -9.54
C ASN A 58 3.34 -8.06 -8.07
N LEU A 59 3.52 -6.89 -7.47
CA LEU A 59 3.78 -6.78 -6.04
C LEU A 59 2.48 -6.92 -5.25
N VAL A 60 2.51 -7.75 -4.22
CA VAL A 60 1.39 -8.00 -3.34
C VAL A 60 1.83 -7.70 -1.92
N LEU A 61 1.16 -6.75 -1.27
CA LEU A 61 1.36 -6.46 0.13
C LEU A 61 0.36 -7.27 0.96
N ARG A 62 0.89 -8.23 1.72
CA ARG A 62 0.11 -9.03 2.64
C ARG A 62 0.10 -8.39 4.00
N THR A 63 -1.01 -7.77 4.35
CA THR A 63 -1.23 -7.16 5.66
C THR A 63 -1.29 -8.23 6.76
N GLU A 64 -0.97 -7.87 8.00
CA GLU A 64 -1.09 -8.77 9.16
C GLU A 64 -2.54 -9.22 9.42
N ASP A 65 -3.55 -8.44 8.97
CA ASP A 65 -4.98 -8.80 8.99
C ASP A 65 -5.33 -9.93 7.99
N GLY A 66 -4.37 -10.36 7.17
CA GLY A 66 -4.57 -11.40 6.15
C GLY A 66 -5.10 -10.86 4.82
N ARG A 67 -5.25 -9.54 4.67
CA ARG A 67 -5.61 -8.92 3.38
C ARG A 67 -4.41 -8.89 2.44
N LEU A 68 -4.69 -9.11 1.16
CA LEU A 68 -3.72 -9.04 0.07
C LEU A 68 -4.04 -7.80 -0.77
N LEU A 69 -3.11 -6.84 -0.78
CA LEU A 69 -3.22 -5.61 -1.56
C LEU A 69 -2.29 -5.69 -2.75
N SER A 70 -2.85 -5.69 -3.96
CA SER A 70 -2.03 -5.60 -5.17
C SER A 70 -1.53 -4.17 -5.32
N ILE A 71 -0.23 -3.95 -5.16
CA ILE A 71 0.37 -2.62 -5.24
C ILE A 71 1.29 -2.49 -6.45
N ARG A 72 1.51 -1.25 -6.88
CA ARG A 72 2.46 -0.92 -7.94
C ARG A 72 3.26 0.31 -7.54
N PHE A 73 4.58 0.19 -7.51
CA PHE A 73 5.43 1.36 -7.34
C PHE A 73 5.32 2.28 -8.55
N SER A 74 4.95 3.55 -8.32
CA SER A 74 4.89 4.60 -9.35
C SER A 74 6.16 5.45 -9.40
N GLY A 75 7.07 5.28 -8.44
CA GLY A 75 8.34 5.99 -8.40
C GLY A 75 9.16 5.73 -9.67
N LYS A 76 9.70 6.79 -10.28
CA LYS A 76 10.68 6.67 -11.37
C LYS A 76 12.10 6.39 -10.87
N ARG A 77 12.40 6.77 -9.63
CA ARG A 77 13.72 6.63 -9.03
C ARG A 77 13.57 6.46 -7.52
N LEU A 78 14.13 5.39 -7.01
CA LEU A 78 14.33 5.16 -5.59
C LEU A 78 15.83 5.34 -5.33
N PRO A 79 16.27 6.28 -4.48
CA PRO A 79 17.67 6.33 -4.11
C PRO A 79 18.03 5.06 -3.33
N ALA A 80 19.27 4.58 -3.46
CA ALA A 80 19.69 3.29 -2.90
C ALA A 80 19.54 3.19 -1.37
N GLU A 81 19.47 4.34 -0.70
CA GLU A 81 19.32 4.47 0.75
C GLU A 81 17.88 4.82 1.17
N SER A 82 16.96 4.98 0.21
CA SER A 82 15.56 5.23 0.55
C SER A 82 14.93 3.96 1.09
N ALA A 83 14.43 4.06 2.31
CA ALA A 83 13.56 3.08 2.92
C ALA A 83 12.07 3.30 2.55
N VAL A 84 11.76 4.27 1.68
CA VAL A 84 10.38 4.70 1.37
C VAL A 84 10.15 4.76 -0.13
N ALA A 85 9.07 4.14 -0.61
CA ALA A 85 8.63 4.21 -2.01
C ALA A 85 7.14 4.52 -2.13
N HIS A 86 6.79 5.33 -3.13
CA HIS A 86 5.38 5.61 -3.45
C HIS A 86 4.76 4.47 -4.26
N ALA A 87 3.61 3.97 -3.80
CA ALA A 87 2.88 2.89 -4.43
C ALA A 87 1.39 3.22 -4.57
N ASP A 88 0.82 2.79 -5.69
CA ASP A 88 -0.60 2.80 -5.96
C ASP A 88 -1.18 1.42 -5.71
N VAL A 89 -2.31 1.35 -5.01
CA VAL A 89 -3.05 0.11 -4.81
C VAL A 89 -4.01 -0.08 -5.97
N ARG A 90 -3.90 -1.24 -6.62
CA ARG A 90 -4.68 -1.63 -7.79
C ARG A 90 -5.92 -2.43 -7.41
N GLU A 91 -5.77 -3.37 -6.47
CA GLU A 91 -6.80 -4.34 -6.08
C GLU A 91 -6.65 -4.73 -4.61
N GLY A 92 -7.69 -5.32 -4.03
CA GLY A 92 -7.72 -5.75 -2.62
C GLY A 92 -8.10 -4.63 -1.64
N LEU A 93 -8.45 -3.44 -2.13
CA LEU A 93 -8.92 -2.34 -1.30
C LEU A 93 -10.23 -2.71 -0.61
N PRO A 94 -10.40 -2.32 0.66
CA PRO A 94 -11.64 -2.61 1.36
C PRO A 94 -12.78 -1.71 0.88
N ASP A 95 -14.01 -2.16 1.10
CA ASP A 95 -15.21 -1.40 0.79
C ASP A 95 -15.24 -0.03 1.47
N GLU A 96 -15.92 0.94 0.86
CA GLU A 96 -16.06 2.33 1.35
C GLU A 96 -16.41 2.42 2.85
N LYS A 97 -17.20 1.47 3.35
CA LYS A 97 -17.66 1.39 4.73
C LYS A 97 -16.54 1.09 5.73
N GLU A 98 -15.55 0.31 5.32
CA GLU A 98 -14.43 -0.12 6.17
C GLU A 98 -13.46 1.04 6.42
N TRP A 99 -13.31 1.96 5.46
CA TRP A 99 -12.47 3.15 5.60
C TRP A 99 -12.97 4.09 6.69
N ARG A 100 -14.29 4.25 6.81
CA ARG A 100 -14.91 5.13 7.82
C ARG A 100 -14.66 4.66 9.26
N ARG A 101 -14.37 3.37 9.46
CA ARG A 101 -14.15 2.81 10.80
C ARG A 101 -12.77 3.18 11.36
N SER A 102 -11.81 3.48 10.49
CA SER A 102 -10.45 3.85 10.86
C SER A 102 -10.25 5.36 11.08
N GLY A 103 -11.28 6.18 10.80
CA GLY A 103 -11.27 7.64 10.96
C GLY A 103 -12.02 8.17 12.19
N GLN A 104 -12.52 7.31 13.07
CA GLN A 104 -13.14 7.71 14.34
C GLN A 104 -12.23 7.37 15.53
N ASP A 105 -11.07 8.01 15.64
CA ASP A 105 -10.43 8.29 16.92
C ASP A 105 -9.58 9.56 16.79
N ALA A 106 -10.18 10.69 17.18
CA ALA A 106 -9.58 11.95 17.64
C ALA A 106 -10.65 13.05 17.57
N GLN A 107 -11.54 13.07 18.57
CA GLN A 107 -12.22 14.29 19.02
C GLN A 107 -11.61 14.69 20.34
#